data_AF-I1CT82-F1
#
_entry.id   AF-I1CT82-F1
#
_cell.length_a   1.000
_cell.length_b   1.000
_cell.length_c   1.000
_cell.angle_alpha   90.00
_cell.angle_beta   90.00
_cell.angle_gamma   90.00
#
_symmetry.space_group_name_H-M   'P 1'
#
loop_
_entity.id
_entity.type
_entity.pdbx_description
1 polymer ?
#
loop_
_entity_poly.entity_id
_entity_poly.type
_entity_poly.pdbx_seq_one_letter_code
_entity_poly.pdbx_strand_id
1 'polypeptide(L)'
;MVFQAITFLKQADEHYYVRQLTKNCVPSAVKVTKYLENDIGKNVGVERVHKVLRKSVLGAIEKPKKPLLSTKNIRNKLSWCIAQSNSTVDD
;
A
#
# COMPACT_ATOMS: atom_id res chain seq x y z
N MET A 1 -9.50 12.28 28.61
CA MET A 1 -9.59 11.00 27.88
C MET A 1 -10.56 11.19 26.72
N VAL A 2 -10.07 11.37 25.50
CA VAL A 2 -10.94 11.56 24.33
C VAL A 2 -11.34 10.16 23.85
N PHE A 3 -12.57 9.76 24.15
CA PHE A 3 -13.18 8.58 23.55
C PHE A 3 -13.36 8.86 22.06
N GLN A 4 -12.43 8.36 21.25
CA GLN A 4 -12.53 8.42 19.80
C GLN A 4 -13.72 7.55 19.39
N ALA A 5 -14.82 8.22 19.00
CA ALA A 5 -16.07 7.56 18.64
C ALA A 5 -15.81 6.53 17.54
N ILE A 6 -16.00 5.25 17.86
CA ILE A 6 -15.93 4.15 16.89
C ILE A 6 -17.20 4.25 16.03
N THR A 7 -17.18 5.11 15.02
CA THR A 7 -18.28 5.29 14.07
C THR A 7 -18.41 4.04 13.22
N PHE A 8 -19.45 3.23 13.48
CA PHE A 8 -19.80 2.09 12.62
C PHE A 8 -20.09 2.59 11.20
N LEU A 9 -19.44 1.99 10.20
CA LEU A 9 -19.70 2.29 8.80
C LEU A 9 -20.98 1.59 8.38
N LYS A 10 -21.94 2.32 7.79
CA LYS A 10 -23.10 1.68 7.14
C LYS A 10 -22.65 0.99 5.86
N GLN A 11 -23.37 -0.02 5.41
CA GLN A 11 -23.07 -0.75 4.16
C GLN A 11 -22.96 0.20 2.95
N ALA A 12 -23.78 1.25 2.90
CA ALA A 12 -23.72 2.28 1.86
C ALA A 12 -22.37 3.03 1.85
N ASP A 13 -21.80 3.26 3.03
CA ASP A 13 -20.46 3.86 3.14
C ASP A 13 -19.40 2.89 2.57
N GLU A 14 -19.50 1.58 2.86
CA GLU A 14 -18.59 0.57 2.30
C GLU A 14 -18.63 0.54 0.76
N HIS A 15 -19.82 0.61 0.16
CA HIS A 15 -19.97 0.66 -1.29
C HIS A 15 -19.43 1.96 -1.90
N TYR A 16 -19.59 3.09 -1.21
CA TYR A 16 -18.98 4.35 -1.62
C TYR A 16 -17.45 4.25 -1.66
N TYR A 17 -16.85 3.55 -0.69
CA TYR A 17 -15.40 3.36 -0.61
C TYR A 17 -14.86 2.57 -1.78
N VAL A 18 -15.49 1.43 -2.09
CA VAL A 18 -15.11 0.59 -3.23
C VAL A 18 -15.26 1.36 -4.54
N ARG A 19 -16.30 2.20 -4.68
CA ARG A 19 -16.49 3.04 -5.86
C ARG A 19 -15.41 4.11 -6.02
N GLN A 20 -15.00 4.79 -4.95
CA GLN A 20 -13.95 5.80 -5.07
C GLN A 20 -12.59 5.19 -5.43
N LEU A 21 -12.31 3.99 -4.93
CA LEU A 21 -11.13 3.23 -5.30
C LEU A 21 -11.12 2.78 -6.76
N THR A 22 -12.27 2.34 -7.28
CA THR A 22 -12.39 1.84 -8.65
C THR A 22 -12.53 2.94 -9.69
N LYS A 23 -13.21 4.06 -9.38
CA LYS A 23 -13.36 5.20 -10.30
C LYS A 23 -12.17 6.16 -10.28
N ASN A 24 -11.63 6.49 -9.10
CA ASN A 24 -10.55 7.48 -8.98
C ASN A 24 -9.15 6.84 -8.91
N CYS A 25 -9.05 5.50 -9.04
CA CYS A 25 -7.80 4.74 -9.01
C CYS A 25 -6.86 5.12 -7.85
N VAL A 26 -7.41 5.34 -6.66
CA VAL A 26 -6.60 5.73 -5.49
C VAL A 26 -5.73 4.54 -5.06
N PRO A 27 -4.39 4.64 -5.11
CA PRO A 27 -3.53 3.46 -5.01
C PRO A 27 -3.28 2.96 -3.58
N SER A 28 -3.73 3.69 -2.55
CA SER A 28 -3.35 3.44 -1.16
C SER A 28 -4.48 3.77 -0.19
N ALA A 29 -4.70 2.89 0.79
CA ALA A 29 -5.69 3.10 1.85
C ALA A 29 -5.46 4.38 2.65
N VAL A 30 -4.21 4.85 2.79
CA VAL A 30 -3.88 6.11 3.47
C VAL A 30 -4.37 7.33 2.67
N LYS A 31 -4.30 7.25 1.34
CA LYS A 31 -4.87 8.29 0.48
C LYS A 31 -6.39 8.24 0.53
N VAL A 32 -6.98 7.04 0.59
CA VAL A 32 -8.42 6.87 0.76
C VAL A 32 -8.89 7.53 2.05
N THR A 33 -8.24 7.31 3.20
CA THR A 33 -8.67 7.95 4.46
C THR A 33 -8.64 9.48 4.38
N LYS A 34 -7.63 10.07 3.74
CA LYS A 34 -7.57 11.53 3.53
C LYS A 34 -8.69 12.04 2.62
N TYR A 35 -8.97 11.32 1.53
CA TYR A 35 -10.11 11.65 0.67
C TYR A 35 -11.43 11.56 1.45
N LEU A 36 -11.59 10.56 2.31
CA LEU A 36 -12.80 10.38 3.12
C LEU A 36 -13.02 11.49 4.14
N GLU A 37 -11.94 11.97 4.77
CA GLU A 37 -12.00 13.11 5.66
C GLU A 37 -12.42 14.38 4.92
N ASN A 38 -11.89 14.61 3.72
CA ASN A 38 -12.20 15.81 2.93
C ASN A 38 -13.59 15.79 2.29
N ASP A 39 -14.06 14.62 1.83
CA ASP A 39 -15.24 14.50 0.98
C ASP A 39 -16.52 14.22 1.78
N ILE A 40 -16.41 13.45 2.87
CA ILE A 40 -17.55 13.08 3.74
C ILE A 40 -17.40 13.65 5.17
N GLY A 41 -16.23 14.19 5.55
CA GLY A 41 -15.99 14.66 6.91
C GLY A 41 -15.88 13.52 7.95
N LYS A 42 -15.71 12.27 7.51
CA LYS A 42 -15.58 11.11 8.40
C LYS A 42 -14.12 10.70 8.56
N ASN A 43 -13.63 10.75 9.79
CA ASN A 43 -12.34 10.17 10.14
C ASN A 43 -12.47 8.65 10.31
N VAL A 44 -11.95 7.91 9.34
CA VAL A 44 -11.93 6.45 9.33
C VAL A 44 -10.48 5.98 9.46
N GLY A 45 -10.22 5.08 10.42
CA GLY A 45 -8.89 4.49 10.58
C GLY A 45 -8.47 3.65 9.37
N VAL A 46 -7.19 3.74 9.00
CA VAL A 46 -6.59 3.02 7.84
C VAL A 46 -6.85 1.52 7.88
N GLU A 47 -6.84 0.92 9.09
CA GLU A 47 -7.08 -0.51 9.27
C GLU A 47 -8.49 -0.95 8.88
N ARG A 48 -9.49 -0.08 9.11
CA ARG A 48 -10.87 -0.34 8.70
C ARG A 48 -11.02 -0.24 7.19
N VAL A 49 -10.33 0.71 6.55
CA VAL A 49 -10.26 0.81 5.09
C VAL A 49 -9.61 -0.45 4.50
N HIS A 50 -8.50 -0.94 5.08
CA HIS A 50 -7.90 -2.22 4.68
C HIS A 50 -8.84 -3.43 4.84
N LYS A 51 -9.70 -3.45 5.86
CA LYS A 51 -10.67 -4.53 6.07
C LYS A 51 -11.75 -4.53 4.99
N VAL A 52 -12.30 -3.37 4.64
CA VAL A 52 -13.29 -3.21 3.56
C VAL A 52 -12.68 -3.55 2.20
N LEU A 53 -11.45 -3.09 1.96
CA LEU A 53 -10.66 -3.40 0.77
C LEU A 53 -10.43 -4.90 0.59
N ARG A 54 -10.00 -5.59 1.64
CA ARG A 54 -9.83 -7.06 1.62
C ARG A 54 -11.14 -7.79 1.36
N LYS A 55 -12.25 -7.35 1.98
CA LYS A 55 -13.59 -7.91 1.70
C LYS A 55 -14.01 -7.74 0.25
N SER A 56 -13.62 -6.63 -0.38
CA SER A 56 -13.95 -6.30 -1.77
C SER A 56 -12.92 -6.83 -2.79
N VAL A 57 -11.97 -7.68 -2.35
CA VAL A 57 -10.89 -8.25 -3.18
C VAL A 57 -9.94 -7.19 -3.77
N LEU A 58 -10.06 -5.94 -3.31
CA LEU A 58 -9.18 -4.84 -3.71
C LEU A 58 -7.98 -4.80 -2.76
N GLY A 59 -6.84 -5.33 -3.20
CA GLY A 59 -5.58 -5.28 -2.46
C GLY A 59 -4.86 -3.94 -2.59
N ALA A 60 -5.46 -2.82 -2.15
CA ALA A 60 -4.78 -1.51 -2.14
C ALA A 60 -3.86 -1.38 -0.92
N ILE A 61 -2.84 -2.25 -0.87
CA ILE A 61 -1.71 -2.11 0.06
C ILE A 61 -0.61 -1.42 -0.73
N GLU A 62 -0.27 -0.19 -0.33
CA GLU A 62 0.88 0.51 -0.88
C GLU A 62 2.13 -0.33 -0.55
N LYS A 63 2.68 -1.02 -1.54
CA LYS A 63 3.87 -1.85 -1.32
C LYS A 63 4.96 -0.96 -0.75
N PRO A 64 5.59 -1.31 0.39
CA PRO A 64 6.69 -0.53 0.91
C PRO A 64 7.74 -0.42 -0.19
N LYS A 65 8.15 0.82 -0.50
CA LYS A 65 9.21 1.06 -1.48
C LYS A 65 10.44 0.32 -0.97
N LYS A 66 10.93 -0.65 -1.74
CA LYS A 66 12.16 -1.36 -1.40
C LYS A 66 13.23 -0.30 -1.12
N PRO A 67 13.99 -0.41 -0.01
CA PRO A 67 15.08 0.50 0.23
C PRO A 67 15.99 0.46 -0.98
N LEU A 68 16.41 1.64 -1.45
CA LEU A 68 17.41 1.72 -2.50
C LEU A 68 18.66 0.99 -1.99
N LEU A 69 19.20 0.08 -2.79
CA LEU A 69 20.45 -0.58 -2.44
C LEU A 69 21.50 0.51 -2.22
N SER A 70 22.19 0.45 -1.08
CA SER A 70 23.39 1.27 -0.87
C SER A 70 24.35 1.05 -2.04
N THR A 71 25.08 2.09 -2.45
CA THR A 71 26.13 2.02 -3.48
C THR A 71 27.14 0.90 -3.20
N LYS A 72 27.37 0.56 -1.91
CA LYS A 72 28.20 -0.58 -1.49
C LYS A 72 27.56 -1.93 -1.89
N ASN A 73 26.27 -2.10 -1.63
CA ASN A 73 25.56 -3.34 -1.96
C ASN A 73 25.41 -3.52 -3.47
N ILE A 74 25.24 -2.43 -4.22
CA ILE A 74 25.25 -2.46 -5.69
C ILE A 74 26.61 -2.94 -6.20
N ARG A 75 27.72 -2.35 -5.69
CA ARG A 75 29.08 -2.77 -6.06
C ARG A 75 29.35 -4.24 -5.74
N ASN A 76 29.05 -4.67 -4.52
CA ASN A 76 29.26 -6.06 -4.11
C ASN A 76 28.48 -7.04 -4.99
N LYS A 77 27.23 -6.70 -5.34
CA LYS A 77 26.41 -7.53 -6.23
C LYS A 77 26.98 -7.59 -7.65
N LEU A 78 27.45 -6.46 -8.19
CA LEU A 78 28.07 -6.41 -9.51
C LEU A 78 29.39 -7.20 -9.55
N SER A 79 30.25 -7.03 -8.55
CA SER A 79 31.49 -7.79 -8.41
C SER A 79 31.23 -9.29 -8.34
N TRP A 80 30.19 -9.71 -7.60
CA TRP A 80 29.78 -11.12 -7.53
C TRP A 80 29.29 -11.64 -8.88
N CYS A 81 28.44 -10.88 -9.60
CA CYS A 81 27.97 -11.29 -10.93
C CYS A 81 29.13 -11.44 -11.95
N ILE A 82 30.11 -10.54 -11.93
CA ILE A 82 31.29 -10.60 -12.80
C ILE A 82 32.16 -11.80 -12.46
N ALA A 83 32.37 -12.08 -11.17
CA ALA A 83 33.11 -13.26 -10.74
C ALA A 83 32.40 -14.56 -11.16
N GLN A 84 31.07 -14.60 -11.07
CA GLN A 84 30.27 -15.77 -11.44
C GLN A 84 30.23 -16.00 -12.96
N SER A 85 30.17 -14.94 -13.79
CA SER A 85 30.23 -15.08 -15.24
C SER A 85 31.57 -15.61 -15.72
N ASN A 86 32.66 -15.24 -15.06
CA ASN A 86 33.99 -15.74 -15.38
C ASN A 86 34.23 -17.18 -14.91
N SER A 87 33.41 -17.68 -13.99
CA SER A 87 33.48 -19.05 -13.48
C SER A 87 32.81 -20.09 -14.38
N THR A 88 32.14 -19.68 -15.46
CA THR A 88 31.37 -20.56 -16.35
C THR A 88 32.03 -20.75 -17.73
N VAL A 89 33.30 -20.39 -17.87
CA VAL A 89 34.04 -20.45 -19.15
C VAL A 89 34.99 -21.66 -19.24
N ASP A 90 35.27 -22.35 -18.13
CA ASP A 90 36.16 -23.54 -18.08
C ASP A 90 35.38 -24.86 -17.87
N ASP A 91 34.38 -25.14 -18.70
CA ASP A 91 33.83 -26.51 -18.92
C ASP A 91 34.14 -26.97 -20.35
#